data_AF-A0A8T2IL44-F1
#
_entry.id   AF-A0A8T2IL44-F1
#
_cell.length_a   1.000
_cell.length_b   1.000
_cell.length_c   1.000
_cell.angle_alpha   90.00
_cell.angle_beta   90.00
_cell.angle_gamma   90.00
#
_symmetry.space_group_name_H-M   'P 1'
#
loop_
_entity.id
_entity.type
_entity.pdbx_description
1 polymer ?
#
loop_
_entity_poly.entity_id
_entity_poly.type
_entity_poly.pdbx_seq_one_letter_code
_entity_poly.pdbx_strand_id
1 'polypeptide(L)'
;MTDKKACCIKRFYFAKEKVHEQTYDSLDCQKLGEEFCKWFYQLLNAENPSLAQERGDWGPQHFWDNSVLKFEYNTTQTNREEYRGAQMASLRLLSLTREETLIFNPNMDSEGLKCANTPHGLVVVAVAGTVHRDNFCLGIFEQIFGLVNCPVTKNWKIKCINLKIIGHNVSGPSESLTRPCIKYETRDLEKLL
;
A
#
# COMPACT_ATOMS: atom_id res chain seq x y z
N MET A 1 -4.89 -30.48 -17.85
CA MET A 1 -5.73 -29.35 -18.28
C MET A 1 -5.96 -28.48 -17.06
N THR A 2 -4.99 -27.64 -16.73
CA THR A 2 -4.97 -26.84 -15.49
C THR A 2 -4.50 -25.44 -15.87
N ASP A 3 -5.48 -24.55 -15.93
CA ASP A 3 -5.31 -23.14 -16.26
C ASP A 3 -4.67 -22.43 -15.05
N LYS A 4 -3.40 -22.06 -15.18
CA LYS A 4 -2.68 -21.23 -14.21
C LYS A 4 -3.27 -19.82 -14.30
N LYS A 5 -4.21 -19.50 -13.40
CA LYS A 5 -4.68 -18.12 -13.19
C LYS A 5 -3.47 -17.23 -12.91
N ALA A 6 -3.13 -16.41 -13.90
CA ALA A 6 -2.00 -15.49 -13.88
C ALA A 6 -2.10 -14.50 -12.71
N CYS A 7 -1.11 -14.57 -11.82
CA CYS A 7 -0.90 -13.69 -10.66
C CYS A 7 -0.15 -12.40 -11.04
N CYS A 8 -0.63 -11.69 -12.04
CA CYS A 8 -0.14 -10.37 -12.37
C CYS A 8 -1.35 -9.48 -12.59
N ILE A 9 -1.29 -8.23 -12.10
CA ILE A 9 -2.15 -7.13 -12.55
C ILE A 9 -2.17 -7.20 -14.07
N LYS A 10 -3.24 -7.76 -14.66
CA LYS A 10 -3.25 -8.11 -16.08
C LYS A 10 -3.25 -6.82 -16.89
N ARG A 11 -2.08 -6.51 -17.44
CA ARG A 11 -1.86 -6.15 -18.85
C ARG A 11 -2.85 -5.13 -19.41
N PHE A 12 -2.74 -3.87 -18.97
CA PHE A 12 -3.29 -2.76 -19.74
C PHE A 12 -2.33 -2.41 -20.89
N TYR A 13 -2.78 -2.68 -22.11
CA TYR A 13 -2.19 -2.15 -23.33
C TYR A 13 -2.45 -0.63 -23.40
N PHE A 14 -1.39 0.17 -23.53
CA PHE A 14 -1.41 1.30 -24.45
C PHE A 14 -0.37 1.01 -25.53
N ALA A 15 -0.81 0.97 -26.78
CA ALA A 15 0.02 0.74 -27.95
C ALA A 15 0.67 2.06 -28.41
N LYS A 16 1.99 2.00 -28.66
CA LYS A 16 2.88 2.95 -29.37
C LYS A 16 3.08 4.33 -28.74
N GLU A 17 4.22 5.01 -28.83
CA GLU A 17 5.61 4.77 -29.27
C GLU A 17 6.42 5.98 -28.75
N LYS A 18 7.74 5.82 -28.61
CA LYS A 18 8.79 6.81 -28.27
C LYS A 18 9.13 7.02 -26.79
N VAL A 19 10.44 6.88 -26.55
CA VAL A 19 11.17 7.31 -25.36
C VAL A 19 10.97 8.82 -25.20
N HIS A 20 10.10 9.21 -24.30
CA HIS A 20 10.03 10.56 -23.76
C HIS A 20 9.56 10.42 -22.30
N GLU A 21 10.22 11.16 -21.42
CA GLU A 21 9.95 11.29 -19.98
C GLU A 21 8.45 11.17 -19.67
N GLN A 22 8.03 10.01 -19.13
CA GLN A 22 6.62 9.64 -19.03
C GLN A 22 5.92 10.42 -17.91
N THR A 23 5.35 11.57 -18.25
CA THR A 23 4.31 12.20 -17.45
C THR A 23 3.01 11.42 -17.65
N TYR A 24 2.55 10.63 -16.67
CA TYR A 24 1.18 10.11 -16.69
C TYR A 24 0.21 11.27 -16.47
N ASP A 25 -0.95 11.26 -17.14
CA ASP A 25 -2.00 12.22 -16.81
C ASP A 25 -2.46 11.98 -15.36
N SER A 26 -2.88 13.04 -14.68
CA SER A 26 -3.43 13.02 -13.32
C SER A 26 -4.55 11.99 -13.14
N LEU A 27 -5.42 11.85 -14.14
CA LEU A 27 -6.52 10.88 -14.15
C LEU A 27 -6.03 9.44 -14.28
N ASP A 28 -4.94 9.21 -15.02
CA ASP A 28 -4.35 7.88 -15.20
C ASP A 28 -3.58 7.45 -13.94
N CYS A 29 -2.95 8.40 -13.23
CA CYS A 29 -2.35 8.14 -11.92
C CYS A 29 -3.42 7.69 -10.92
N GLN A 30 -4.52 8.43 -10.78
CA GLN A 30 -5.53 8.12 -9.78
C GLN A 30 -6.12 6.71 -9.99
N LYS A 31 -6.43 6.33 -11.23
CA LYS A 31 -6.88 4.98 -11.57
C LYS A 31 -5.86 3.92 -11.21
N LEU A 32 -4.58 4.16 -11.52
CA LEU A 32 -3.50 3.25 -11.14
C LEU A 32 -3.40 3.09 -9.61
N GLY A 33 -3.53 4.19 -8.86
CA GLY A 33 -3.55 4.16 -7.40
C GLY A 33 -4.70 3.32 -6.86
N GLU A 34 -5.91 3.50 -7.38
CA GLU A 34 -7.09 2.72 -6.99
C GLU A 34 -6.94 1.23 -7.29
N GLU A 35 -6.49 0.87 -8.49
CA GLU A 35 -6.25 -0.53 -8.88
C GLU A 35 -5.16 -1.17 -8.02
N PHE A 36 -4.06 -0.45 -7.81
CA PHE A 36 -2.98 -0.88 -6.93
C PHE A 36 -3.47 -1.12 -5.50
N CYS A 37 -4.20 -0.17 -4.91
CA CYS A 37 -4.69 -0.33 -3.53
C CYS A 37 -5.69 -1.48 -3.42
N LYS A 38 -6.62 -1.64 -4.38
CA LYS A 38 -7.54 -2.79 -4.40
C LYS A 38 -6.77 -4.10 -4.41
N TRP A 39 -5.83 -4.25 -5.34
CA TRP A 39 -5.01 -5.46 -5.46
C TRP A 39 -4.17 -5.72 -4.22
N PHE A 40 -3.45 -4.70 -3.71
CA PHE A 40 -2.50 -4.84 -2.62
C PHE A 40 -3.18 -5.28 -1.32
N TYR A 41 -4.26 -4.60 -0.92
CA TYR A 41 -4.94 -4.94 0.33
C TYR A 41 -5.78 -6.21 0.23
N GLN A 42 -6.33 -6.53 -0.94
CA GLN A 42 -6.95 -7.84 -1.17
C GLN A 42 -5.93 -8.97 -1.02
N LEU A 43 -4.77 -8.83 -1.66
CA LEU A 43 -3.70 -9.83 -1.60
C LEU A 43 -3.13 -9.97 -0.19
N LEU A 44 -2.87 -8.86 0.49
CA LEU A 44 -2.32 -8.86 1.84
C LEU A 44 -3.32 -9.44 2.84
N ASN A 45 -4.58 -8.97 2.84
CA ASN A 45 -5.58 -9.44 3.79
C ASN A 45 -5.97 -10.92 3.58
N ALA A 46 -5.86 -11.46 2.36
CA ALA A 46 -6.10 -12.89 2.11
C ALA A 46 -5.15 -13.81 2.90
N GLU A 47 -4.02 -13.27 3.40
CA GLU A 47 -3.11 -14.00 4.28
C GLU A 47 -3.60 -14.05 5.74
N ASN A 48 -4.63 -13.27 6.11
CA ASN A 48 -5.16 -13.26 7.47
C ASN A 48 -5.87 -14.59 7.80
N PRO A 49 -5.45 -15.32 8.85
CA PRO A 49 -6.07 -16.60 9.21
C PRO A 49 -7.56 -16.50 9.59
N SER A 50 -8.01 -15.34 10.07
CA SER A 50 -9.42 -15.10 10.42
C SER A 50 -10.31 -14.91 9.18
N LEU A 51 -9.73 -14.57 8.02
CA LEU A 51 -10.46 -14.46 6.76
C LEU A 51 -10.39 -15.81 6.05
N ALA A 52 -11.54 -16.48 5.92
CA ALA A 52 -11.64 -17.77 5.21
C ALA A 52 -11.53 -17.59 3.68
N GLN A 53 -10.42 -17.02 3.22
CA GLN A 53 -10.13 -16.71 1.82
C GLN A 53 -9.02 -17.63 1.27
N GLU A 54 -9.03 -17.85 -0.05
CA GLU A 54 -7.92 -18.52 -0.71
C GLU A 54 -6.67 -17.65 -0.62
N ARG A 55 -5.56 -18.23 -0.14
CA ARG A 55 -4.29 -17.53 -0.03
C ARG A 55 -3.79 -17.11 -1.40
N GLY A 56 -3.22 -15.91 -1.43
CA GLY A 56 -2.64 -15.36 -2.64
C GLY A 56 -1.17 -15.75 -2.80
N ASP A 57 -0.57 -15.34 -3.91
CA ASP A 57 0.87 -15.44 -4.11
C ASP A 57 1.57 -14.19 -3.53
N TRP A 58 1.46 -13.99 -2.22
CA TRP A 58 2.18 -12.91 -1.54
C TRP A 58 3.67 -13.26 -1.43
N GLY A 59 4.54 -12.28 -1.72
CA GLY A 59 5.97 -12.47 -1.56
C GLY A 59 6.84 -11.32 -2.07
N PRO A 60 8.17 -11.48 -2.03
CA PRO A 60 9.15 -10.44 -2.42
C PRO A 60 9.11 -10.07 -3.90
N GLN A 61 8.50 -10.89 -4.77
CA GLN A 61 8.42 -10.65 -6.22
C GLN A 61 7.69 -9.35 -6.59
N HIS A 62 6.80 -8.88 -5.70
CA HIS A 62 6.03 -7.63 -5.86
C HIS A 62 6.83 -6.38 -5.51
N PHE A 63 7.99 -6.54 -4.88
CA PHE A 63 8.84 -5.47 -4.40
C PHE A 63 10.04 -5.31 -5.34
N TRP A 64 10.61 -4.10 -5.31
CA TRP A 64 11.90 -3.83 -5.91
C TRP A 64 13.02 -4.37 -5.01
N ASP A 65 14.12 -4.87 -5.57
CA ASP A 65 15.10 -5.66 -4.81
C ASP A 65 15.65 -4.94 -3.57
N ASN A 66 15.96 -3.64 -3.71
CA ASN A 66 16.36 -2.76 -2.60
C ASN A 66 15.20 -1.87 -2.11
N SER A 67 14.00 -2.44 -1.94
CA SER A 67 12.87 -1.72 -1.36
C SER A 67 13.13 -1.34 0.09
N VAL A 68 12.49 -0.29 0.58
CA VAL A 68 12.56 0.13 1.99
C VAL A 68 11.17 0.26 2.57
N LEU A 69 10.91 -0.40 3.69
CA LEU A 69 9.72 -0.21 4.52
C LEU A 69 10.11 0.55 5.79
N LYS A 70 9.56 1.74 5.98
CA LYS A 70 9.57 2.47 7.24
C LYS A 70 8.23 2.24 7.92
N PHE A 71 8.26 1.78 9.16
CA PHE A 71 7.06 1.47 9.93
C PHE A 71 7.04 2.29 11.22
N GLU A 72 6.05 3.17 11.36
CA GLU A 72 5.79 3.94 12.57
C GLU A 72 4.50 3.45 13.22
N TYR A 73 4.52 3.19 14.52
CA TYR A 73 3.31 2.84 15.26
C TYR A 73 3.34 3.37 16.68
N ASN A 74 2.16 3.68 17.21
CA ASN A 74 2.00 4.17 18.57
C ASN A 74 1.49 3.05 19.48
N THR A 75 2.24 2.80 20.55
CA THR A 75 1.75 2.05 21.72
C THR A 75 1.67 3.02 22.90
N THR A 76 2.48 2.85 23.95
CA THR A 76 2.71 3.86 24.98
C THR A 76 3.71 4.94 24.54
N GLN A 77 4.51 4.63 23.52
CA GLN A 77 5.48 5.52 22.89
C GLN A 77 5.40 5.37 21.37
N THR A 78 5.89 6.36 20.63
CA THR A 78 6.05 6.28 19.18
C THR A 78 7.26 5.40 18.85
N ASN A 79 7.01 4.27 18.19
CA ASN A 79 8.04 3.34 17.73
C ASN A 79 8.28 3.54 16.23
N ARG A 80 9.53 3.39 15.81
CA ARG A 80 9.95 3.50 14.41
C ARG A 80 10.88 2.35 14.07
N GLU A 81 10.52 1.61 13.03
CA GLU A 81 11.27 0.48 12.50
C GLU A 81 11.56 0.70 11.03
N GLU A 82 12.67 0.14 10.54
CA GLU A 82 13.04 0.19 9.12
C GLU A 82 13.49 -1.20 8.65
N TYR A 83 12.93 -1.65 7.53
CA TYR A 83 13.21 -2.94 6.91
C TYR A 83 13.69 -2.72 5.49
N ARG A 84 14.88 -3.23 5.17
CA ARG A 84 15.53 -3.06 3.86
C ARG A 84 15.54 -4.35 3.05
N GLY A 85 15.30 -4.20 1.76
CA GLY A 85 15.22 -5.28 0.79
C GLY A 85 13.81 -5.85 0.63
N ALA A 86 13.53 -6.37 -0.56
CA ALA A 86 12.25 -6.96 -0.94
C ALA A 86 11.78 -8.03 0.07
N GLN A 87 12.69 -8.90 0.49
CA GLN A 87 12.39 -10.00 1.41
C GLN A 87 11.91 -9.48 2.78
N MET A 88 12.67 -8.58 3.40
CA MET A 88 12.36 -8.10 4.76
C MET A 88 11.09 -7.24 4.78
N ALA A 89 10.90 -6.38 3.78
CA ALA A 89 9.69 -5.59 3.64
C ALA A 89 8.44 -6.47 3.46
N SER A 90 8.53 -7.48 2.58
CA SER A 90 7.45 -8.44 2.34
C SER A 90 7.10 -9.26 3.58
N LEU A 91 8.11 -9.78 4.30
CA LEU A 91 7.91 -10.57 5.51
C LEU A 91 7.30 -9.74 6.63
N ARG A 92 7.74 -8.49 6.84
CA ARG A 92 7.18 -7.67 7.91
C ARG A 92 5.73 -7.34 7.64
N LEU A 93 5.37 -6.89 6.43
CA LEU A 93 3.97 -6.67 6.07
C LEU A 93 3.13 -7.94 6.23
N LEU A 94 3.66 -9.09 5.82
CA LEU A 94 2.99 -10.38 5.99
C LEU A 94 2.73 -10.70 7.48
N SER A 95 3.71 -10.45 8.35
CA SER A 95 3.57 -10.72 9.79
C SER A 95 2.46 -9.88 10.45
N LEU A 96 2.22 -8.65 9.98
CA LEU A 96 1.11 -7.81 10.47
C LEU A 96 -0.24 -8.51 10.25
N THR A 97 -0.41 -9.19 9.13
CA THR A 97 -1.66 -9.86 8.80
C THR A 97 -1.71 -11.30 9.32
N ARG A 98 -0.62 -12.05 9.27
CA ARG A 98 -0.58 -13.47 9.65
C ARG A 98 -0.41 -13.72 11.14
N GLU A 99 0.49 -12.98 11.77
CA GLU A 99 0.88 -13.19 13.17
C GLU A 99 0.12 -12.23 14.09
N GLU A 100 0.03 -10.96 13.71
CA GLU A 100 -0.68 -9.94 14.50
C GLU A 100 -2.18 -9.84 14.16
N THR A 101 -2.63 -10.67 13.20
CA THR A 101 -4.02 -10.83 12.73
C THR A 101 -4.71 -9.54 12.32
N LEU A 102 -3.95 -8.56 11.84
CA LEU A 102 -4.49 -7.28 11.39
C LEU A 102 -5.17 -7.42 10.02
N ILE A 103 -6.29 -6.72 9.87
CA ILE A 103 -7.05 -6.57 8.64
C ILE A 103 -7.03 -5.08 8.27
N PHE A 104 -6.53 -4.77 7.08
CA PHE A 104 -6.47 -3.39 6.58
C PHE A 104 -7.72 -3.08 5.77
N ASN A 105 -8.46 -2.06 6.15
CA ASN A 105 -9.60 -1.55 5.40
C ASN A 105 -9.28 -0.16 4.82
N PRO A 106 -8.74 -0.08 3.60
CA PRO A 106 -8.38 1.18 2.95
C PRO A 106 -9.63 2.01 2.63
N ASN A 107 -9.54 3.33 2.82
CA ASN A 107 -10.54 4.26 2.33
C ASN A 107 -10.24 4.58 0.85
N MET A 108 -11.04 4.03 -0.06
CA MET A 108 -10.89 4.20 -1.51
C MET A 108 -11.57 5.47 -2.04
N ASP A 109 -12.17 6.28 -1.18
CA ASP A 109 -12.75 7.55 -1.57
C ASP A 109 -11.64 8.59 -1.89
N SER A 110 -12.00 9.67 -2.58
CA SER A 110 -11.06 10.71 -3.03
C SER A 110 -10.27 11.39 -1.89
N GLU A 111 -10.80 11.35 -0.66
CA GLU A 111 -10.12 11.86 0.54
C GLU A 111 -9.18 10.83 1.18
N GLY A 112 -9.44 9.54 0.95
CA GLY A 112 -8.70 8.42 1.52
C GLY A 112 -7.55 7.94 0.65
N LEU A 113 -7.60 8.17 -0.67
CA LEU A 113 -6.56 7.76 -1.61
C LEU A 113 -6.14 8.93 -2.51
N LYS A 114 -4.84 9.22 -2.53
CA LYS A 114 -4.24 10.22 -3.43
C LYS A 114 -3.09 9.60 -4.22
N CYS A 115 -3.02 9.93 -5.51
CA CYS A 115 -1.93 9.55 -6.40
C CYS A 115 -1.19 10.78 -6.93
N ALA A 116 0.14 10.69 -7.04
CA ALA A 116 0.97 11.71 -7.67
C ALA A 116 2.08 11.07 -8.51
N ASN A 117 2.43 11.67 -9.64
CA ASN A 117 3.67 11.30 -10.33
C ASN A 117 4.81 12.16 -9.82
N THR A 118 5.95 11.55 -9.58
CA THR A 118 7.19 12.29 -9.35
C THR A 118 7.86 12.62 -10.69
N PRO A 119 8.60 13.73 -10.77
CA PRO A 119 9.44 14.04 -11.95
C PRO A 119 10.46 12.94 -12.28
N HIS A 120 10.81 12.09 -11.32
CA HIS A 120 11.80 11.02 -11.45
C HIS A 120 11.21 9.68 -11.92
N GLY A 121 9.95 9.65 -12.35
CA GLY A 121 9.30 8.46 -12.91
C GLY A 121 8.78 7.44 -11.89
N LEU A 122 8.75 7.81 -10.60
CA LEU A 122 8.00 7.09 -9.58
C LEU A 122 6.55 7.57 -9.54
N VAL A 123 5.62 6.65 -9.26
CA VAL A 123 4.26 6.99 -8.89
C VAL A 123 4.10 6.84 -7.39
N VAL A 124 3.67 7.91 -6.73
CA VAL A 124 3.35 7.93 -5.31
C VAL A 124 1.89 7.60 -5.12
N VAL A 125 1.59 6.62 -4.28
CA VAL A 125 0.21 6.29 -3.87
C VAL A 125 0.13 6.41 -2.37
N ALA A 126 -0.69 7.35 -1.88
CA ALA A 126 -0.96 7.53 -0.46
C ALA A 126 -2.39 7.07 -0.16
N VAL A 127 -2.54 6.23 0.85
CA VAL A 127 -3.81 5.65 1.25
C VAL A 127 -3.97 5.68 2.77
N ALA A 128 -5.09 6.20 3.23
CA ALA A 128 -5.52 6.15 4.61
C ALA A 128 -6.61 5.07 4.76
N GLY A 129 -6.71 4.49 5.94
CA GLY A 129 -7.75 3.51 6.22
C GLY A 129 -7.88 3.19 7.70
N THR A 130 -8.64 2.15 7.99
CA THR A 130 -8.78 1.60 9.34
C THR A 130 -8.09 0.26 9.46
N VAL A 131 -7.52 -0.02 10.63
CA VAL A 131 -6.96 -1.33 10.96
C VAL A 131 -7.90 -2.02 11.91
N HIS A 132 -8.24 -3.26 11.61
CA HIS A 132 -9.13 -4.09 12.41
C HIS A 132 -8.43 -5.35 12.88
N ARG A 133 -8.92 -5.91 13.97
CA ARG A 133 -8.67 -7.29 14.37
C ARG A 133 -10.01 -7.93 14.67
N ASP A 134 -10.31 -9.00 13.95
CA ASP A 134 -11.64 -9.61 13.91
C ASP A 134 -12.71 -8.55 13.60
N ASN A 135 -13.64 -8.30 14.54
CA ASN A 135 -14.70 -7.31 14.38
C ASN A 135 -14.41 -5.97 15.09
N PHE A 136 -13.19 -5.78 15.63
CA PHE A 136 -12.82 -4.59 16.39
C PHE A 136 -11.93 -3.66 15.57
N CYS A 137 -12.36 -2.41 15.40
CA CYS A 137 -11.52 -1.34 14.86
C CYS A 137 -10.46 -0.97 15.90
N LEU A 138 -9.19 -1.22 15.57
CA LEU A 138 -8.05 -0.92 16.44
C LEU A 138 -7.56 0.52 16.28
N GLY A 139 -7.81 1.12 15.11
CA GLY A 139 -7.40 2.49 14.83
C GLY A 139 -7.33 2.80 13.34
N ILE A 140 -6.54 3.81 13.01
CA ILE A 140 -6.32 4.26 11.63
C ILE A 140 -4.90 3.97 11.18
N PHE A 141 -4.72 3.81 9.87
CA PHE A 141 -3.41 3.77 9.27
C PHE A 141 -3.32 4.79 8.14
N GLU A 142 -2.09 5.22 7.88
CA GLU A 142 -1.69 5.93 6.67
C GLU A 142 -0.54 5.14 6.06
N GLN A 143 -0.63 4.85 4.76
CA GLN A 143 0.42 4.14 4.05
C GLN A 143 0.74 4.85 2.74
N ILE A 144 2.02 5.14 2.54
CA ILE A 144 2.55 5.81 1.35
C ILE A 144 3.45 4.82 0.63
N PHE A 145 3.19 4.62 -0.66
CA PHE A 145 3.94 3.75 -1.54
C PHE A 145 4.63 4.57 -2.62
N GLY A 146 5.89 4.26 -2.88
CA GLY A 146 6.56 4.61 -4.12
C GLY A 146 6.56 3.42 -5.07
N LEU A 147 5.93 3.57 -6.22
CA LEU A 147 5.84 2.55 -7.26
C LEU A 147 6.77 2.90 -8.41
N VAL A 148 7.45 1.88 -8.93
CA VAL A 148 8.30 2.00 -10.12
C VAL A 148 7.85 0.99 -11.17
N ASN A 149 7.77 1.43 -12.42
CA ASN A 149 7.49 0.54 -13.54
C ASN A 149 8.77 -0.24 -13.89
N CYS A 150 8.77 -1.56 -13.72
CA CYS A 150 9.92 -2.39 -14.05
C CYS A 150 10.04 -2.56 -15.57
N PRO A 151 11.12 -2.08 -16.22
CA PRO A 151 11.26 -2.18 -17.67
C PRO A 151 11.35 -3.63 -18.17
N VAL A 152 11.86 -4.54 -17.34
CA VAL A 152 12.10 -5.95 -17.68
C VAL A 152 10.80 -6.76 -17.65
N THR A 153 10.04 -6.66 -16.56
CA THR A 153 8.80 -7.44 -16.38
C THR A 153 7.55 -6.71 -16.88
N LYS A 154 7.66 -5.42 -17.21
CA LYS A 154 6.54 -4.53 -17.56
C LYS A 154 5.44 -4.49 -16.50
N ASN A 155 5.83 -4.65 -15.24
CA ASN A 155 4.94 -4.63 -14.08
C ASN A 155 5.40 -3.54 -13.10
N TRP A 156 4.45 -2.96 -12.38
CA TRP A 156 4.74 -2.06 -11.26
C TRP A 156 5.29 -2.84 -10.08
N LYS A 157 6.32 -2.28 -9.44
CA LYS A 157 6.97 -2.83 -8.26
C LYS A 157 7.00 -1.79 -7.14
N ILE A 158 6.91 -2.28 -5.91
CA ILE A 158 6.95 -1.44 -4.71
C ILE A 158 8.41 -1.12 -4.37
N LYS A 159 8.78 0.16 -4.45
CA LYS A 159 10.13 0.65 -4.18
C LYS A 159 10.30 1.14 -2.75
N CYS A 160 9.33 1.85 -2.21
CA CYS A 160 9.37 2.35 -0.84
C CYS A 160 7.98 2.36 -0.23
N ILE A 161 7.93 2.22 1.08
CA ILE A 161 6.71 2.09 1.86
C ILE A 161 6.93 2.84 3.16
N ASN A 162 6.07 3.81 3.45
CA ASN A 162 5.97 4.39 4.77
C ASN A 162 4.61 3.99 5.33
N LEU A 163 4.59 3.10 6.31
CA LEU A 163 3.39 2.70 7.01
C LEU A 163 3.36 3.39 8.37
N LYS A 164 2.26 4.04 8.70
CA LYS A 164 1.98 4.60 10.00
C LYS A 164 0.68 4.02 10.54
N ILE A 165 0.70 3.45 11.75
CA ILE A 165 -0.50 2.96 12.43
C ILE A 165 -0.69 3.72 13.74
N ILE A 166 -1.89 4.28 13.93
CA ILE A 166 -2.27 4.99 15.14
C ILE A 166 -3.44 4.23 15.76
N GLY A 167 -3.18 3.56 16.89
CA GLY A 167 -4.22 2.88 17.65
C GLY A 167 -5.13 3.87 18.39
N HIS A 168 -6.35 3.43 18.69
CA HIS A 168 -7.20 4.15 19.64
C HIS A 168 -6.57 4.11 21.04
N ASN A 169 -6.20 5.28 21.56
CA ASN A 169 -5.90 5.40 22.99
C ASN A 169 -7.22 5.32 23.75
N VAL A 170 -7.36 4.37 24.68
CA VAL A 170 -8.53 4.21 25.57
C VAL A 170 -8.60 5.34 26.64
N SER A 171 -8.06 6.52 26.34
CA SER A 171 -7.81 7.59 27.31
C SER A 171 -8.31 8.95 26.80
N GLY A 172 -9.55 9.01 26.34
CA GLY A 172 -10.23 10.27 26.00
C GLY A 172 -11.72 10.04 25.69
N PRO A 173 -12.63 10.95 26.09
CA PRO A 173 -14.06 10.79 25.85
C PRO A 173 -14.35 10.89 24.35
N SER A 174 -14.72 9.75 23.76
CA SER A 174 -15.43 9.65 22.47
C SER A 174 -15.03 10.71 21.44
N GLU A 175 -13.78 10.72 20.99
CA GLU A 175 -13.50 11.30 19.68
C GLU A 175 -14.17 10.36 18.67
N SER A 176 -15.18 10.89 17.98
CA SER A 176 -15.79 10.21 16.85
C SER A 176 -14.69 9.72 15.91
N LEU A 177 -14.82 8.49 15.42
CA LEU A 177 -13.96 7.95 14.36
C LEU A 177 -13.99 8.95 13.19
N THR A 178 -13.01 9.84 13.14
CA THR A 178 -12.84 10.75 12.01
C THR A 178 -12.51 9.87 10.81
N ARG A 179 -13.19 10.11 9.70
CA ARG A 179 -13.00 9.34 8.47
C ARG A 179 -11.50 9.37 8.12
N PRO A 180 -10.84 8.22 7.95
CA PRO A 180 -9.41 8.20 7.65
C PRO A 180 -9.17 8.88 6.31
N CYS A 181 -8.44 9.99 6.32
CA CYS A 181 -8.16 10.82 5.16
C CYS A 181 -6.67 11.13 5.06
N ILE A 182 -6.18 11.28 3.84
CA ILE A 182 -4.80 11.69 3.58
C ILE A 182 -4.71 13.21 3.75
N LYS A 183 -4.03 13.63 4.81
CA LYS A 183 -3.82 15.06 5.13
C LYS A 183 -2.79 15.74 4.24
N TYR A 184 -2.01 14.97 3.48
CA TYR A 184 -0.99 15.50 2.58
C TYR A 184 -1.61 16.03 1.29
N GLU A 185 -1.16 17.20 0.85
CA GLU A 185 -1.42 17.68 -0.51
C GLU A 185 -0.60 16.86 -1.53
N THR A 186 -1.08 16.75 -2.77
CA THR A 186 -0.41 15.98 -3.83
C THR A 186 1.05 16.38 -4.03
N ARG A 187 1.37 17.68 -3.85
CA ARG A 187 2.74 18.23 -3.97
C ARG A 187 3.66 17.83 -2.83
N ASP A 188 3.11 17.45 -1.68
CA ASP A 188 3.89 17.02 -0.52
C ASP A 188 4.16 15.53 -0.54
N LEU A 189 3.36 14.75 -1.28
CA LEU A 189 3.56 13.31 -1.47
C LEU A 189 4.92 12.98 -2.08
N GLU A 190 5.40 13.82 -3.00
CA GLU A 190 6.71 13.66 -3.64
C GLU A 190 7.88 13.72 -2.64
N LYS A 191 7.72 14.44 -1.53
CA LYS A 191 8.76 14.63 -0.51
C LYS A 191 8.80 13.50 0.52
N LEU A 192 7.85 12.56 0.46
CA LEU A 192 7.68 11.50 1.47
C LEU A 192 8.38 10.20 1.08
N LEU A 193 8.87 10.06 -0.15
CA LEU A 193 9.65 8.91 -0.61
C LEU A 193 11.13 9.05 -0.22
#